data_AF-A0A0G4NQN2-F1
#
_entry.id   AF-A0A0G4NQN2-F1
#
_cell.length_a   1.000
_cell.length_b   1.000
_cell.length_c   1.000
_cell.angle_alpha   90.00
_cell.angle_beta   90.00
_cell.angle_gamma   90.00
#
_symmetry.space_group_name_H-M   'P 1'
#
loop_
_entity.id
_entity.type
_entity.pdbx_description
1 polymer ?
#
loop_
_entity_poly.entity_id
_entity_poly.type
_entity_poly.pdbx_seq_one_letter_code
_entity_poly.pdbx_strand_id
1 'polypeptide(L)'
;YSTDFDTADKLYFEELSYERVMDIYELESASGVVVSVGGQLPQNIALRLQETGGANVLGTDPKDIDKAEDRQKFSEILDSIGVDQPAWKELTSVAEAEA
;
A
#
# COMPACT_ATOMS: atom_id res chain seq x y z
N TYR A 1 15.03 16.07 9.31
CA TYR A 1 15.03 15.57 7.92
C TYR A 1 15.13 14.06 8.00
N SER A 2 14.41 13.29 7.17
CA SER A 2 14.35 11.82 7.32
C SER A 2 15.59 11.09 6.78
N THR A 3 16.32 11.68 5.83
CA THR A 3 17.53 11.12 5.22
C THR A 3 18.82 11.64 5.88
N ASP A 4 18.78 11.80 7.20
CA ASP A 4 19.93 12.21 8.00
C ASP A 4 20.49 10.97 8.73
N PHE A 5 21.80 10.73 8.59
CA PHE A 5 22.46 9.57 9.20
C PHE A 5 22.42 9.61 10.73
N ASP A 6 22.17 10.78 11.34
CA ASP A 6 22.04 10.92 12.79
C ASP A 6 20.62 10.58 13.30
N THR A 7 19.66 10.30 12.40
CA THR A 7 18.26 10.05 12.76
C THR A 7 17.91 8.56 12.91
N ALA A 8 18.64 7.67 12.23
CA ALA A 8 18.38 6.23 12.23
C ALA A 8 19.68 5.44 12.45
N ASP A 9 19.60 4.27 13.08
CA ASP A 9 20.78 3.41 13.31
C ASP A 9 21.46 2.98 11.99
N LYS A 10 20.66 2.80 10.93
CA LYS A 10 21.12 2.56 9.56
C LYS A 10 20.24 3.34 8.58
N LEU A 11 20.87 3.95 7.58
CA LEU A 11 20.21 4.66 6.51
C LEU A 11 20.68 4.11 5.15
N TYR A 12 19.72 3.64 4.36
CA TYR A 12 19.94 3.23 2.97
C TYR A 12 19.44 4.33 2.05
N PHE A 13 20.36 4.96 1.31
CA PHE A 13 20.02 5.95 0.30
C PHE A 13 19.81 5.24 -1.04
N GLU A 14 18.64 4.65 -1.21
CA GLU A 14 18.32 3.69 -2.27
C GLU A 14 16.96 3.97 -2.93
N GLU A 15 16.71 3.32 -4.07
CA GLU A 15 15.40 3.33 -4.72
C GLU A 15 14.35 2.58 -3.89
N LEU A 16 13.14 3.13 -3.83
CA LEU A 16 11.99 2.53 -3.13
C LEU A 16 11.21 1.57 -4.06
N SER A 17 11.92 0.58 -4.62
CA SER A 17 11.36 -0.50 -5.43
C SER A 17 11.15 -1.76 -4.60
N TYR A 18 10.25 -2.65 -5.03
CA TYR A 18 10.01 -3.92 -4.33
C TYR A 18 11.32 -4.73 -4.20
N GLU A 19 12.07 -4.83 -5.29
CA GLU A 19 13.29 -5.61 -5.38
C GLU A 19 14.33 -5.09 -4.38
N ARG A 20 14.62 -3.77 -4.39
CA ARG A 20 15.63 -3.19 -3.50
C ARG A 20 15.20 -3.20 -2.03
N VAL A 21 13.93 -2.97 -1.74
CA VAL A 21 13.41 -3.04 -0.37
C VAL A 21 13.50 -4.46 0.17
N MET A 22 13.20 -5.47 -0.65
CA MET A 22 13.30 -6.88 -0.24
C MET A 22 14.77 -7.30 -0.02
N ASP A 23 15.69 -6.89 -0.91
CA ASP A 23 17.12 -7.13 -0.74
C ASP A 23 17.62 -6.63 0.63
N ILE A 24 17.21 -5.41 1.00
CA ILE A 24 17.60 -4.80 2.28
C ILE A 24 16.91 -5.50 3.46
N TYR A 25 15.63 -5.83 3.33
CA TYR A 25 14.85 -6.53 4.36
C TYR A 25 15.49 -7.88 4.73
N GLU A 26 15.92 -8.65 3.72
CA GLU A 26 16.60 -9.93 3.89
C GLU A 26 18.01 -9.77 4.45
N LEU A 27 18.79 -8.83 3.89
CA LEU A 27 20.15 -8.53 4.33
C LEU A 27 20.19 -8.20 5.84
N GLU A 28 19.22 -7.40 6.29
CA GLU A 28 19.11 -6.97 7.69
C GLU A 28 18.40 -7.99 8.58
N SER A 29 17.83 -9.07 8.00
CA SER A 29 16.96 -10.01 8.71
C SER A 29 15.90 -9.26 9.53
N ALA A 30 15.25 -8.29 8.88
CA ALA A 30 14.33 -7.37 9.53
C ALA A 30 13.13 -8.11 10.14
N SER A 31 12.68 -7.64 11.30
CA SER A 31 11.52 -8.22 12.01
C SER A 31 10.17 -7.78 11.41
N GLY A 32 10.18 -6.67 10.67
CA GLY A 32 9.02 -6.14 9.98
C GLY A 32 9.31 -4.81 9.29
N VAL A 33 8.34 -4.35 8.52
CA VAL A 33 8.43 -3.14 7.69
C VAL A 33 7.20 -2.25 7.90
N VAL A 34 7.42 -0.94 8.01
CA VAL A 34 6.35 0.07 8.10
C VAL A 34 6.19 0.75 6.75
N VAL A 35 4.99 0.71 6.18
CA VAL A 35 4.69 1.26 4.84
C VAL A 35 3.74 2.46 4.87
N SER A 36 3.15 2.79 6.02
CA SER A 36 2.04 3.76 6.14
C SER A 36 2.46 5.23 6.25
N VAL A 37 3.75 5.52 6.41
CA VAL A 37 4.26 6.89 6.68
C VAL A 37 4.97 7.54 5.49
N GLY A 38 5.13 6.83 4.37
CA GLY A 38 5.89 7.31 3.21
C GLY A 38 5.04 7.66 1.98
N GLY A 39 3.72 7.81 2.13
CA GLY A 39 2.82 8.14 1.02
C GLY A 39 2.52 6.95 0.11
N GLN A 40 2.18 7.22 -1.16
CA GLN A 40 1.66 6.18 -2.06
C GLN A 40 2.70 5.15 -2.49
N LEU A 41 3.97 5.56 -2.63
CA LEU A 41 5.03 4.71 -3.15
C LEU A 41 5.26 3.43 -2.31
N PRO A 42 5.46 3.49 -0.97
CA PRO A 42 5.56 2.29 -0.16
C PRO A 42 4.24 1.51 -0.04
N GLN A 43 3.09 2.19 -0.09
CA GLN A 43 1.78 1.53 -0.08
C GLN A 43 1.58 0.63 -1.31
N ASN A 44 1.97 1.11 -2.49
CA ASN A 44 1.86 0.37 -3.75
C ASN A 44 2.63 -0.96 -3.77
N ILE A 45 3.71 -1.09 -2.99
CA ILE A 45 4.50 -2.32 -2.92
C ILE A 45 4.16 -3.18 -1.69
N ALA A 46 3.32 -2.69 -0.77
CA ALA A 46 3.04 -3.35 0.51
C ALA A 46 2.47 -4.76 0.35
N LEU A 47 1.49 -4.92 -0.56
CA LEU A 47 0.87 -6.23 -0.80
C LEU A 47 1.87 -7.22 -1.38
N ARG A 48 2.72 -6.78 -2.32
CA ARG A 48 3.78 -7.62 -2.92
C ARG A 48 4.85 -8.01 -1.89
N LEU A 49 5.27 -7.07 -1.03
CA LEU A 49 6.20 -7.34 0.08
C LEU A 49 5.67 -8.45 1.00
N GLN A 50 4.39 -8.38 1.38
CA GLN A 50 3.78 -9.38 2.26
C GLN A 50 3.53 -10.72 1.55
N GLU A 51 2.83 -10.71 0.41
CA GLU A 51 2.34 -11.96 -0.22
C GLU A 51 3.40 -12.68 -1.05
N THR A 52 4.27 -11.93 -1.73
CA THR A 52 5.34 -12.51 -2.57
C THR A 52 6.65 -12.61 -1.81
N GLY A 53 7.02 -11.55 -1.08
CA GLY A 53 8.29 -11.48 -0.35
C GLY A 53 8.26 -12.13 1.03
N GLY A 54 7.08 -12.41 1.59
CA GLY A 54 6.94 -12.93 2.95
C GLY A 54 7.36 -11.94 4.04
N ALA A 55 7.50 -10.66 3.71
CA ALA A 55 7.84 -9.62 4.68
C ALA A 55 6.69 -9.40 5.66
N ASN A 56 7.02 -9.18 6.93
CA ASN A 56 6.04 -8.86 7.96
C ASN A 56 5.70 -7.36 7.91
N VAL A 57 4.62 -7.00 7.24
CA VAL A 57 4.17 -5.60 7.21
C VAL A 57 3.49 -5.25 8.53
N LEU A 58 3.97 -4.19 9.18
CA LEU A 58 3.50 -3.75 10.49
C LEU A 58 2.35 -2.75 10.34
N GLY A 59 1.31 -2.91 11.16
CA GLY A 59 0.15 -2.01 11.20
C GLY A 59 -1.05 -2.61 10.47
N THR A 60 -1.73 -1.78 9.67
CA THR A 60 -2.85 -2.22 8.84
C THR A 60 -2.40 -3.28 7.85
N ASP A 61 -3.16 -4.38 7.72
CA ASP A 61 -2.87 -5.42 6.75
C ASP A 61 -2.88 -4.83 5.33
N PRO A 62 -1.85 -5.05 4.49
CA PRO A 62 -1.86 -4.67 3.08
C PRO A 62 -3.13 -5.06 2.32
N LYS A 63 -3.79 -6.15 2.68
CA LYS A 63 -5.08 -6.55 2.10
C LYS A 63 -6.21 -5.57 2.42
N ASP A 64 -6.18 -4.98 3.62
CA ASP A 64 -7.17 -4.00 4.03
C ASP A 64 -6.88 -2.62 3.42
N ILE A 65 -5.60 -2.31 3.15
CA ILE A 65 -5.21 -1.15 2.33
C ILE A 65 -5.75 -1.32 0.91
N ASP A 66 -5.51 -2.46 0.26
CA ASP A 66 -6.00 -2.77 -1.10
C ASP A 66 -7.54 -2.70 -1.19
N LYS A 67 -8.25 -3.24 -0.19
CA LYS A 67 -9.72 -3.12 -0.10
C LYS A 67 -10.21 -1.67 0.00
N ALA A 68 -9.44 -0.80 0.64
CA ALA A 68 -9.83 0.59 0.84
C ALA A 68 -9.48 1.50 -0.35
N GLU A 69 -8.43 1.18 -1.11
CA GLU A 69 -8.02 1.97 -2.29
C GLU A 69 -8.79 1.57 -3.56
N ASP A 70 -9.25 0.33 -3.67
CA ASP A 70 -10.10 -0.11 -4.77
C ASP A 70 -11.54 0.40 -4.58
N ARG A 71 -12.02 1.22 -5.52
CA ARG A 71 -13.34 1.85 -5.42
C ARG A 71 -14.47 0.83 -5.36
N GLN A 72 -14.37 -0.27 -6.10
CA GLN A 72 -15.41 -1.30 -6.10
C GLN A 72 -15.41 -2.04 -4.77
N LYS A 73 -14.25 -2.51 -4.29
CA LYS A 73 -14.14 -3.20 -3.00
C LYS A 73 -14.59 -2.31 -1.84
N PHE A 74 -14.20 -1.03 -1.87
CA PHE A 74 -14.60 -0.07 -0.84
C PHE A 74 -16.11 0.18 -0.87
N SER A 75 -16.70 0.34 -2.06
CA SER A 75 -18.16 0.47 -2.21
C SER A 75 -18.89 -0.72 -1.63
N GLU A 76 -18.44 -1.94 -1.94
CA GLU A 76 -19.04 -3.18 -1.41
C GLU A 76 -18.93 -3.26 0.13
N ILE A 77 -17.82 -2.78 0.70
CA ILE A 77 -17.65 -2.68 2.15
C ILE A 77 -18.68 -1.71 2.76
N LEU A 78 -18.83 -0.50 2.21
CA LEU A 78 -19.80 0.48 2.70
C LEU A 78 -21.23 -0.05 2.66
N ASP A 79 -21.61 -0.70 1.55
CA ASP A 79 -22.92 -1.32 1.39
C ASP A 79 -23.14 -2.44 2.44
N SER A 80 -22.11 -3.25 2.70
CA SER A 80 -22.18 -4.36 3.67
C SER A 80 -22.42 -3.91 5.12
N ILE A 81 -22.01 -2.68 5.47
CA ILE A 81 -22.18 -2.10 6.81
C ILE A 81 -23.31 -1.06 6.87
N GLY A 82 -24.04 -0.86 5.77
CA GLY A 82 -25.15 0.09 5.70
C GLY A 82 -24.72 1.55 5.79
N VAL A 83 -23.52 1.89 5.34
CA VAL A 83 -23.05 3.27 5.24
C VAL A 83 -23.36 3.81 3.84
N ASP A 84 -24.11 4.90 3.78
CA ASP A 84 -24.47 5.53 2.51
C ASP A 84 -23.23 6.06 1.76
N GLN A 85 -23.29 5.97 0.43
CA GLN A 85 -22.27 6.49 -0.48
C GLN A 85 -22.92 7.16 -1.71
N PRO A 86 -22.27 8.14 -2.35
CA PRO A 86 -22.77 8.72 -3.59
C PRO A 86 -22.90 7.67 -4.69
N ALA A 87 -23.97 7.77 -5.49
CA ALA A 87 -24.13 6.94 -6.68
C ALA A 87 -22.92 7.10 -7.61
N TRP A 88 -22.38 5.96 -8.06
CA TRP A 88 -21.22 5.91 -8.94
C TRP A 88 -21.35 4.73 -9.90
N LYS A 89 -20.57 4.76 -10.98
CA LYS A 89 -20.48 3.68 -11.94
C LYS A 89 -19.09 3.71 -12.58
N GLU A 90 -18.48 2.54 -12.77
CA GLU A 90 -17.28 2.40 -13.58
C GLU A 90 -17.67 2.44 -15.06
N LEU A 91 -17.00 3.28 -15.84
CA LEU A 91 -17.29 3.50 -17.26
C LEU A 91 -16.01 3.28 -18.05
N THR A 92 -16.12 2.58 -19.18
CA THR A 92 -14.97 2.25 -20.03
C THR A 92 -14.97 3.01 -21.36
N SER A 93 -16.06 3.74 -21.65
CA SER A 93 -16.17 4.57 -22.84
C SER A 93 -16.89 5.89 -22.57
N VAL A 94 -16.62 6.88 -23.42
CA VAL A 94 -17.29 8.19 -23.37
C VAL A 94 -18.80 8.06 -23.60
N ALA A 95 -19.21 7.16 -24.50
CA ALA A 95 -20.62 6.92 -24.80
C ALA A 95 -21.41 6.42 -23.58
N GLU A 96 -20.78 5.61 -22.72
CA GLU A 96 -21.39 5.15 -21.47
C GLU A 96 -21.54 6.26 -20.43
N ALA A 97 -20.79 7.35 -20.55
CA ALA A 97 -20.85 8.51 -19.65
C ALA A 97 -21.94 9.51 -20.03
N GLU A 98 -22.37 9.53 -21.28
CA GLU A 98 -23.41 10.43 -21.79
C GLU A 98 -24.84 9.86 -21.65
N ALA A 99 -24.96 8.56 -21.38
CA ALA A 99 -26.23 7.83 -21.24
C ALA A 99 -26.77 7.86 -19.80
#